data_AF-A0A127K372-F1
#
_entry.id   AF-A0A127K372-F1
#
_cell.length_a   1.000
_cell.length_b   1.000
_cell.length_c   1.000
_cell.angle_alpha   90.00
_cell.angle_beta   90.00
_cell.angle_gamma   90.00
#
_symmetry.space_group_name_H-M   'P 1'
#
loop_
_entity.id
_entity.type
_entity.pdbx_description
1 polymer ?
#
loop_
_entity_poly.entity_id
_entity_poly.type
_entity_poly.pdbx_seq_one_letter_code
_entity_poly.pdbx_strand_id
1 'polypeptide(L)'
;MLTFEKFTGINNVLPSDRLGPSELARATNVDAGLTGELRRRAGYAIVQEGCHKNLFDAGAFMLATCEGDLVAIHGETRTTIYMGLGSDRVWYCALPDGRVAFSNGLICGLTDGVTWCTWGVPTPPSVGALTEVAGDLFPGEYRWQITYVRASDGREGAPAFSLPVTLSEGGIFLSGLPAEAGYKINVYLSLHNGGEAYLLGSTESGLFSFTGKNDELVQPCRTAFMSPAPAGRCLTVWRNRVLVAHDNVLYASLPNNVEVFDERRDFKQFIDPITLVVPVDDGIYVGTTKDLAFLSGSQFDSLVYRKVLDGPVVLGSGVPVRGELVKQGDGAGQGSAMICIADGILLAGFNGGGVLRMTEGRYRATASEVHAHFRMRDGTPQYVAIPQ
;
A
#
# COMPACT_ATOMS: atom_id res chain seq x y z
N MET A 1 20.86 16.05 42.73
CA MET A 1 20.59 15.46 41.40
C MET A 1 20.08 14.05 41.67
N LEU A 2 18.85 13.72 41.31
CA LEU A 2 18.32 12.36 41.48
C LEU A 2 18.99 11.46 40.43
N THR A 3 19.94 10.65 40.85
CA THR A 3 20.55 9.62 40.00
C THR A 3 19.66 8.38 40.10
N PHE A 4 18.85 8.13 39.08
CA PHE A 4 18.10 6.88 38.97
C PHE A 4 19.07 5.80 38.50
N GLU A 5 19.53 4.94 39.40
CA GLU A 5 20.58 3.95 39.07
C GLU A 5 20.07 2.79 38.22
N LYS A 6 18.79 2.40 38.38
CA LYS A 6 18.13 1.34 37.61
C LYS A 6 16.63 1.63 37.50
N PHE A 7 16.09 1.64 36.29
CA PHE A 7 14.65 1.48 36.07
C PHE A 7 14.40 0.19 35.30
N THR A 8 13.26 -0.41 35.53
CA THR A 8 12.90 -1.68 34.88
C THR A 8 11.89 -1.44 33.76
N GLY A 9 11.14 -0.34 33.75
CA GLY A 9 10.20 0.02 32.68
C GLY A 9 9.03 0.83 33.19
N ILE A 10 8.12 1.19 32.28
CA ILE A 10 6.78 1.64 32.67
C ILE A 10 5.95 0.40 33.05
N ASN A 11 5.24 0.47 34.17
CA ASN A 11 4.23 -0.52 34.53
C ASN A 11 2.89 0.17 34.74
N ASN A 12 1.94 -0.08 33.83
CA ASN A 12 0.58 0.46 33.90
C ASN A 12 -0.47 -0.66 34.06
N VAL A 13 -0.03 -1.89 34.34
CA VAL A 13 -0.89 -3.02 34.69
C VAL A 13 -1.13 -3.05 36.19
N LEU A 14 -0.12 -2.74 36.99
CA LEU A 14 -0.27 -2.57 38.44
C LEU A 14 -0.82 -1.18 38.81
N PRO A 15 -1.67 -1.09 39.84
CA PRO A 15 -2.00 0.17 40.50
C PRO A 15 -0.74 0.90 41.00
N SER A 16 -0.76 2.24 41.00
CA SER A 16 0.42 3.05 41.30
C SER A 16 0.98 2.85 42.71
N ASP A 17 0.15 2.46 43.67
CA ASP A 17 0.52 2.13 45.06
C ASP A 17 1.24 0.78 45.20
N ARG A 18 1.19 -0.07 44.16
CA ARG A 18 1.87 -1.38 44.12
C ARG A 18 3.16 -1.39 43.31
N LEU A 19 3.55 -0.25 42.74
CA LEU A 19 4.77 -0.15 41.95
C LEU A 19 6.02 -0.28 42.83
N GLY A 20 6.97 -1.10 42.37
CA GLY A 20 8.28 -1.18 43.00
C GLY A 20 9.10 0.10 42.78
N PRO A 21 10.17 0.32 43.58
CA PRO A 21 11.00 1.53 43.50
C PRO A 21 11.75 1.70 42.17
N SER A 22 11.84 0.66 41.33
CA SER A 22 12.47 0.70 40.00
C SER A 22 11.46 0.83 38.85
N GLU A 23 10.16 0.89 39.14
CA GLU A 23 9.10 0.95 38.14
C GLU A 23 8.59 2.37 37.96
N LEU A 24 8.24 2.73 36.73
CA LEU A 24 7.74 4.04 36.39
C LEU A 24 6.24 3.99 36.12
N ALA A 25 5.47 4.89 36.73
CA ALA A 25 4.10 5.14 36.31
C ALA A 25 4.05 5.92 34.97
N ARG A 26 5.01 6.83 34.76
CA ARG A 26 5.11 7.68 33.57
C ARG A 26 6.56 8.12 33.32
N ALA A 27 6.93 8.27 32.05
CA ALA A 27 8.21 8.83 31.62
C ALA A 27 7.96 10.02 30.67
N THR A 28 8.10 11.25 31.18
CA THR A 28 7.82 12.47 30.41
C THR A 28 9.11 13.23 30.13
N ASN A 29 9.35 13.59 28.86
CA ASN A 29 10.53 14.36 28.42
C ASN A 29 11.87 13.72 28.84
N VAL A 30 11.92 12.40 28.82
CA VAL A 30 13.12 11.61 29.06
C VAL A 30 13.45 10.72 27.86
N ASP A 31 14.72 10.40 27.72
CA ASP A 31 15.24 9.40 26.81
C ASP A 31 15.85 8.27 27.64
N ALA A 32 15.49 7.03 27.30
CA ALA A 32 16.04 5.83 27.92
C ALA A 32 17.15 5.28 27.02
N GLY A 33 18.33 5.03 27.60
CA GLY A 33 19.44 4.39 26.91
C GLY A 33 19.47 2.87 27.08
N LEU A 34 20.40 2.22 26.40
CA LEU A 34 20.54 0.76 26.37
C LEU A 34 20.97 0.15 27.71
N THR A 35 21.59 0.92 28.61
CA THR A 35 22.04 0.42 29.92
C THR A 35 21.01 0.65 31.02
N GLY A 36 19.81 1.13 30.66
CA GLY A 36 18.75 1.46 31.62
C GLY A 36 18.95 2.83 32.28
N GLU A 37 19.77 3.71 31.69
CA GLU A 37 19.90 5.08 32.15
C GLU A 37 18.76 5.95 31.60
N LEU A 38 18.35 6.95 32.39
CA LEU A 38 17.40 7.97 31.97
C LEU A 38 18.09 9.33 31.87
N ARG A 39 17.89 10.01 30.75
CA ARG A 39 18.40 11.37 30.53
C ARG A 39 17.25 12.29 30.17
N ARG A 40 17.33 13.55 30.56
CA ARG A 40 16.38 14.57 30.11
C ARG A 40 16.53 14.74 28.60
N ARG A 41 15.40 14.75 27.88
CA ARG A 41 15.40 14.95 26.43
C ARG A 41 15.90 16.36 26.08
N ALA A 42 16.72 16.45 25.04
CA ALA A 42 17.12 17.73 24.47
C ALA A 42 15.90 18.56 24.04
N GLY A 43 15.98 19.87 24.22
CA GLY A 43 14.97 20.78 23.69
C GLY A 43 15.00 20.83 22.17
N TYR A 44 13.92 21.31 21.58
CA TYR A 44 13.81 21.62 20.15
C TYR A 44 13.23 23.03 20.00
N ALA A 45 13.49 23.66 18.87
CA ALA A 45 12.86 24.90 18.46
C ALA A 45 11.95 24.62 17.27
N ILE A 46 10.86 25.39 17.15
CA ILE A 46 9.97 25.32 16.00
C ILE A 46 10.72 25.93 14.80
N VAL A 47 10.84 25.16 13.73
CA VAL A 47 11.43 25.63 12.45
C VAL A 47 10.35 26.21 11.55
N GLN A 48 9.14 25.67 11.61
CA GLN A 48 8.00 26.13 10.82
C GLN A 48 6.72 25.97 11.63
N GLU A 49 5.88 27.00 11.62
CA GLU A 49 4.55 26.93 12.20
C GLU A 49 3.59 26.13 11.31
N GLY A 50 2.44 25.77 11.87
CA GLY A 50 1.41 25.00 11.17
C GLY A 50 1.44 23.51 11.48
N CYS A 51 0.30 22.86 11.24
CA CYS A 51 0.11 21.45 11.49
C CYS A 51 0.65 20.62 10.32
N HIS A 52 1.58 19.72 10.61
CA HIS A 52 2.10 18.74 9.66
C HIS A 52 1.59 17.36 10.13
N LYS A 53 0.66 16.77 9.39
CA LYS A 53 0.15 15.41 9.65
C LYS A 53 0.76 14.42 8.66
N ASN A 54 0.62 13.12 8.93
CA ASN A 54 1.00 12.05 8.01
C ASN A 54 2.44 12.17 7.49
N LEU A 55 3.40 12.41 8.40
CA LEU A 55 4.80 12.53 8.02
C LEU A 55 5.34 11.20 7.51
N PHE A 56 6.02 11.24 6.37
CA PHE A 56 6.73 10.10 5.81
C PHE A 56 8.10 10.54 5.30
N ASP A 57 9.13 9.78 5.64
CA ASP A 57 10.49 9.98 5.15
C ASP A 57 10.70 9.12 3.91
N ALA A 58 10.82 9.77 2.74
CA ALA A 58 11.13 9.13 1.48
C ALA A 58 12.65 9.09 1.19
N GLY A 59 13.49 9.46 2.15
CA GLY A 59 14.94 9.53 2.03
C GLY A 59 15.41 10.84 1.39
N ALA A 60 15.01 11.11 0.15
CA ALA A 60 15.38 12.35 -0.56
C ALA A 60 14.52 13.56 -0.17
N PHE A 61 13.30 13.31 0.28
CA PHE A 61 12.32 14.31 0.70
C PHE A 61 11.43 13.73 1.79
N MET A 62 10.71 14.61 2.49
CA MET A 62 9.61 14.18 3.35
C MET A 62 8.27 14.48 2.69
N LEU A 63 7.26 13.65 2.96
CA LEU A 63 5.87 13.96 2.67
C LEU A 63 5.17 14.30 3.97
N ALA A 64 4.26 15.27 3.90
CA ALA A 64 3.34 15.59 4.98
C ALA A 64 2.04 16.14 4.41
N THR A 65 0.97 16.02 5.16
CA THR A 65 -0.26 16.78 4.93
C THR A 65 -0.15 18.11 5.68
N CYS A 66 -0.18 19.21 4.94
CA CYS A 66 -0.17 20.58 5.46
C CYS A 66 -1.44 21.29 5.02
N GLU A 67 -2.26 21.75 5.97
CA GLU A 67 -3.54 22.44 5.69
C GLU A 67 -4.51 21.66 4.79
N GLY A 68 -4.37 20.33 4.71
CA GLY A 68 -5.18 19.44 3.87
C GLY A 68 -4.55 19.10 2.51
N ASP A 69 -3.43 19.71 2.16
CA ASP A 69 -2.67 19.39 0.94
C ASP A 69 -1.56 18.39 1.23
N LEU A 70 -1.29 17.48 0.29
CA LEU A 70 -0.08 16.68 0.31
C LEU A 70 1.09 17.53 -0.18
N VAL A 71 2.11 17.69 0.66
CA VAL A 71 3.28 18.53 0.40
C VAL A 71 4.54 17.70 0.50
N ALA A 72 5.41 17.82 -0.50
CA ALA A 72 6.79 17.36 -0.44
C ALA A 72 7.68 18.45 0.16
N ILE A 73 8.53 18.07 1.12
CA ILE A 73 9.42 18.96 1.87
C ILE A 73 10.87 18.58 1.56
N HIS A 74 11.57 19.50 0.91
CA HIS A 74 12.98 19.42 0.54
C HIS A 74 13.76 20.48 1.34
N GLY A 75 14.09 20.17 2.60
CA GLY A 75 14.65 21.16 3.52
C GLY A 75 13.67 22.32 3.73
N GLU A 76 14.01 23.51 3.21
CA GLU A 76 13.15 24.69 3.26
C GLU A 76 12.25 24.85 2.01
N THR A 77 12.39 24.02 0.99
CA THR A 77 11.49 24.08 -0.17
C THR A 77 10.28 23.19 0.08
N ARG A 78 9.08 23.72 -0.22
CA ARG A 78 7.81 23.02 -0.07
C ARG A 78 7.11 23.00 -1.42
N THR A 79 6.74 21.82 -1.88
CA THR A 79 6.07 21.63 -3.17
C THR A 79 4.74 20.93 -2.92
N THR A 80 3.64 21.57 -3.29
CA THR A 80 2.31 20.94 -3.23
C THR A 80 2.25 19.84 -4.29
N ILE A 81 2.12 18.61 -3.81
CA ILE A 81 1.99 17.41 -4.63
C ILE A 81 0.53 17.21 -5.01
N TYR A 82 -0.38 17.25 -4.05
CA TYR A 82 -1.81 17.07 -4.31
C TYR A 82 -2.63 18.04 -3.46
N MET A 83 -3.47 18.85 -4.10
CA MET A 83 -4.34 19.81 -3.41
C MET A 83 -5.59 19.12 -2.86
N GLY A 84 -5.98 19.41 -1.62
CA GLY A 84 -7.21 18.93 -1.02
C GLY A 84 -7.25 17.42 -0.79
N LEU A 85 -6.11 16.80 -0.42
CA LEU A 85 -6.09 15.39 0.00
C LEU A 85 -6.89 15.14 1.30
N GLY A 86 -7.09 16.19 2.10
CA GLY A 86 -7.75 16.16 3.39
C GLY A 86 -6.79 15.83 4.54
N SER A 87 -7.30 15.89 5.78
CA SER A 87 -6.50 15.71 7.01
C SER A 87 -6.52 14.30 7.59
N ASP A 88 -7.22 13.38 6.91
CA ASP A 88 -7.30 11.98 7.28
C ASP A 88 -5.94 11.29 7.12
N ARG A 89 -5.84 10.07 7.64
CA ARG A 89 -4.60 9.31 7.57
C ARG A 89 -4.18 9.05 6.13
N VAL A 90 -2.88 9.24 5.85
CA VAL A 90 -2.27 8.85 4.58
C VAL A 90 -1.28 7.71 4.82
N TRP A 91 -1.38 6.69 4.00
CA TRP A 91 -0.45 5.56 3.92
C TRP A 91 0.52 5.80 2.80
N TYR A 92 1.80 5.45 3.03
CA TYR A 92 2.85 5.62 2.05
C TYR A 92 3.63 4.34 1.84
N CYS A 93 4.18 4.17 0.65
CA CYS A 93 5.11 3.10 0.34
C CYS A 93 6.14 3.57 -0.68
N ALA A 94 7.44 3.48 -0.32
CA ALA A 94 8.51 3.69 -1.28
C ALA A 94 8.56 2.50 -2.26
N LEU A 95 8.53 2.81 -3.55
CA LEU A 95 8.53 1.84 -4.64
C LEU A 95 9.95 1.55 -5.13
N PRO A 96 10.20 0.37 -5.73
CA PRO A 96 11.51 0.01 -6.26
C PRO A 96 12.01 0.94 -7.38
N ASP A 97 11.11 1.66 -8.05
CA ASP A 97 11.44 2.60 -9.12
C ASP A 97 11.74 4.03 -8.61
N GLY A 98 11.83 4.22 -7.30
CA GLY A 98 12.18 5.49 -6.64
C GLY A 98 10.98 6.41 -6.38
N ARG A 99 9.79 6.10 -6.89
CA ARG A 99 8.56 6.83 -6.55
C ARG A 99 8.03 6.43 -5.18
N VAL A 100 7.18 7.27 -4.62
CA VAL A 100 6.40 6.98 -3.41
C VAL A 100 4.94 6.88 -3.78
N ALA A 101 4.31 5.78 -3.43
CA ALA A 101 2.88 5.65 -3.49
C ALA A 101 2.24 6.25 -2.23
N PHE A 102 1.08 6.89 -2.39
CA PHE A 102 0.29 7.43 -1.30
C PHE A 102 -1.18 7.03 -1.43
N SER A 103 -1.87 6.83 -0.30
CA SER A 103 -3.32 6.67 -0.28
C SER A 103 -3.95 7.06 1.05
N ASN A 104 -5.12 7.70 1.02
CA ASN A 104 -5.96 7.96 2.19
C ASN A 104 -7.19 7.02 2.26
N GLY A 105 -7.22 5.96 1.45
CA GLY A 105 -8.38 5.05 1.34
C GLY A 105 -9.48 5.50 0.38
N LEU A 106 -9.43 6.73 -0.13
CA LEU A 106 -10.34 7.25 -1.17
C LEU A 106 -9.58 7.73 -2.41
N ILE A 107 -8.53 8.50 -2.18
CA ILE A 107 -7.60 9.03 -3.18
C ILE A 107 -6.29 8.26 -3.04
N CYS A 108 -5.68 7.94 -4.18
CA CYS A 108 -4.34 7.37 -4.24
C CYS A 108 -3.57 7.85 -5.47
N GLY A 109 -2.25 7.77 -5.39
CA GLY A 109 -1.38 8.21 -6.47
C GLY A 109 0.08 7.87 -6.23
N LEU A 110 0.92 8.26 -7.18
CA LEU A 110 2.36 8.12 -7.13
C LEU A 110 3.00 9.50 -7.20
N THR A 111 4.10 9.72 -6.49
CA THR A 111 4.89 10.96 -6.54
C THR A 111 6.38 10.68 -6.52
N ASP A 112 7.15 11.53 -7.18
CA ASP A 112 8.62 11.59 -7.11
C ASP A 112 9.10 12.71 -6.16
N GLY A 113 8.19 13.36 -5.44
CA GLY A 113 8.48 14.52 -4.59
C GLY A 113 8.49 15.87 -5.32
N VAL A 114 8.19 15.88 -6.62
CA VAL A 114 8.07 17.11 -7.44
C VAL A 114 6.71 17.16 -8.13
N THR A 115 6.28 16.03 -8.70
CA THR A 115 5.01 15.88 -9.41
C THR A 115 4.24 14.69 -8.85
N TRP A 116 3.00 14.52 -9.30
CA TRP A 116 2.22 13.32 -9.03
C TRP A 116 1.52 12.81 -10.27
N CYS A 117 1.15 11.54 -10.25
CA CYS A 117 0.28 10.91 -11.22
C CYS A 117 -0.66 9.89 -10.55
N THR A 118 -1.65 9.43 -11.30
CA THR A 118 -2.53 8.34 -10.87
C THR A 118 -1.73 7.07 -10.60
N TRP A 119 -2.21 6.24 -9.68
CA TRP A 119 -1.60 4.96 -9.40
C TRP A 119 -2.04 3.91 -10.43
N GLY A 120 -1.31 3.88 -11.54
CA GLY A 120 -1.68 3.10 -12.71
C GLY A 120 -2.29 3.96 -13.80
N VAL A 121 -2.42 3.36 -14.97
CA VAL A 121 -3.12 3.96 -16.11
C VAL A 121 -4.63 3.77 -15.88
N PRO A 122 -5.43 4.86 -15.91
CA PRO A 122 -6.84 4.78 -15.58
C PRO A 122 -7.61 3.90 -16.58
N THR A 123 -8.69 3.30 -16.11
CA THR A 123 -9.66 2.61 -16.97
C THR A 123 -10.47 3.65 -17.76
N PRO A 124 -10.63 3.51 -19.09
CA PRO A 124 -11.48 4.41 -19.86
C PRO A 124 -12.91 4.48 -19.29
N PRO A 125 -13.52 5.69 -19.17
CA PRO A 125 -14.82 5.85 -18.51
C PRO A 125 -16.01 5.34 -19.36
N SER A 126 -15.80 5.11 -20.65
CA SER A 126 -16.78 4.56 -21.59
C SER A 126 -16.06 3.80 -22.69
N VAL A 127 -16.80 3.10 -23.55
CA VAL A 127 -16.26 2.38 -24.71
C VAL A 127 -16.70 2.96 -26.05
N GLY A 128 -17.31 4.15 -26.04
CA GLY A 128 -17.97 4.74 -27.21
C GLY A 128 -19.20 3.94 -27.69
N ALA A 129 -19.63 4.23 -28.91
CA ALA A 129 -20.73 3.57 -29.60
C ALA A 129 -20.24 2.93 -30.89
N LEU A 130 -20.75 1.73 -31.19
CA LEU A 130 -20.46 1.00 -32.42
C LEU A 130 -21.54 1.26 -33.46
N THR A 131 -21.10 1.63 -34.66
CA THR A 131 -21.87 1.58 -35.89
C THR A 131 -21.25 0.51 -36.77
N GLU A 132 -22.07 -0.43 -37.21
CA GLU A 132 -21.63 -1.45 -38.17
C GLU A 132 -21.40 -0.82 -39.55
N VAL A 133 -20.37 -1.29 -40.24
CA VAL A 133 -20.02 -0.92 -41.62
C VAL A 133 -19.57 -2.17 -42.37
N ALA A 134 -19.47 -2.10 -43.70
CA ALA A 134 -18.93 -3.18 -44.51
C ALA A 134 -17.46 -3.51 -44.13
N GLY A 135 -17.15 -4.79 -43.97
CA GLY A 135 -15.79 -5.29 -43.72
C GLY A 135 -15.68 -6.81 -43.86
N ASP A 136 -14.54 -7.35 -43.45
CA ASP A 136 -14.18 -8.76 -43.66
C ASP A 136 -14.26 -9.63 -42.37
N LEU A 137 -14.79 -9.12 -41.25
CA LEU A 137 -15.08 -9.94 -40.08
C LEU A 137 -16.23 -10.90 -40.35
N PHE A 138 -16.15 -12.11 -39.80
CA PHE A 138 -17.25 -13.07 -39.89
C PHE A 138 -18.50 -12.53 -39.19
N PRO A 139 -19.71 -12.65 -39.78
CA PRO A 139 -20.96 -12.32 -39.10
C PRO A 139 -21.15 -13.16 -37.84
N GLY A 140 -21.50 -12.53 -36.73
CA GLY A 140 -21.70 -13.20 -35.44
C GLY A 140 -21.61 -12.27 -34.24
N GLU A 141 -21.54 -12.85 -33.04
CA GLU A 141 -21.47 -12.07 -31.80
C GLU A 141 -20.02 -11.68 -31.47
N TYR A 142 -19.83 -10.42 -31.10
CA TYR A 142 -18.56 -9.84 -30.68
C TYR A 142 -18.72 -8.96 -29.46
N ARG A 143 -17.60 -8.71 -28.79
CA ARG A 143 -17.45 -7.69 -27.76
C ARG A 143 -16.20 -6.88 -28.06
N TRP A 144 -16.27 -5.56 -27.98
CA TRP A 144 -15.06 -4.73 -28.02
C TRP A 144 -14.71 -4.24 -26.62
N GLN A 145 -13.43 -3.95 -26.44
CA GLN A 145 -12.92 -3.34 -25.22
C GLN A 145 -11.85 -2.34 -25.59
N ILE A 146 -11.70 -1.32 -24.77
CA ILE A 146 -10.68 -0.31 -24.98
C ILE A 146 -9.84 -0.13 -23.73
N THR A 147 -8.57 0.17 -23.92
CA THR A 147 -7.62 0.52 -22.84
C THR A 147 -7.00 1.86 -23.17
N TYR A 148 -6.55 2.58 -22.13
CA TYR A 148 -5.59 3.66 -22.34
C TYR A 148 -4.17 3.12 -22.32
N VAL A 149 -3.32 3.75 -23.13
CA VAL A 149 -1.87 3.61 -23.12
C VAL A 149 -1.28 4.98 -22.84
N ARG A 150 -0.55 5.10 -21.73
CA ARG A 150 0.03 6.37 -21.30
C ARG A 150 1.20 6.76 -22.20
N ALA A 151 1.18 7.98 -22.74
CA ALA A 151 2.15 8.44 -23.71
C ALA A 151 3.57 8.61 -23.14
N SER A 152 3.69 8.86 -21.84
CA SER A 152 5.00 9.13 -21.21
C SER A 152 5.89 7.89 -21.08
N ASP A 153 5.31 6.69 -20.93
CA ASP A 153 6.06 5.46 -20.67
C ASP A 153 5.52 4.22 -21.40
N GLY A 154 4.46 4.36 -22.20
CA GLY A 154 3.88 3.28 -22.98
C GLY A 154 3.16 2.21 -22.15
N ARG A 155 2.92 2.44 -20.86
CA ARG A 155 2.17 1.50 -20.02
C ARG A 155 0.71 1.46 -20.43
N GLU A 156 0.15 0.27 -20.48
CA GLU A 156 -1.26 0.01 -20.79
C GLU A 156 -2.05 -0.24 -19.50
N GLY A 157 -3.24 0.34 -19.42
CA GLY A 157 -4.14 0.21 -18.27
C GLY A 157 -5.17 -0.90 -18.42
N ALA A 158 -6.05 -0.98 -17.44
CA ALA A 158 -7.19 -1.88 -17.44
C ALA A 158 -8.20 -1.55 -18.55
N PRO A 159 -8.87 -2.56 -19.14
CA PRO A 159 -9.86 -2.35 -20.18
C PRO A 159 -11.21 -1.91 -19.62
N ALA A 160 -11.89 -1.05 -20.36
CA ALA A 160 -13.34 -0.89 -20.31
C ALA A 160 -13.97 -1.80 -21.37
N PHE A 161 -15.09 -2.44 -21.04
CA PHE A 161 -15.70 -3.45 -21.89
C PHE A 161 -17.08 -3.03 -22.39
N SER A 162 -17.40 -3.34 -23.66
CA SER A 162 -18.73 -3.16 -24.21
C SER A 162 -19.74 -4.19 -23.70
N LEU A 163 -21.00 -4.04 -24.08
CA LEU A 163 -21.93 -5.16 -24.14
C LEU A 163 -21.68 -5.97 -25.43
N PRO A 164 -22.08 -7.25 -25.49
CA PRO A 164 -22.04 -8.02 -26.73
C PRO A 164 -22.88 -7.36 -27.83
N VAL A 165 -22.43 -7.48 -29.08
CA VAL A 165 -23.09 -6.98 -30.28
C VAL A 165 -23.02 -8.02 -31.39
N THR A 166 -24.08 -8.14 -32.18
CA THR A 166 -24.08 -8.98 -33.38
C THR A 166 -23.68 -8.14 -34.60
N LEU A 167 -22.66 -8.58 -35.32
CA LEU A 167 -22.23 -8.01 -36.59
C LEU A 167 -22.75 -8.85 -37.76
N SER A 168 -23.24 -8.18 -38.81
CA SER A 168 -23.76 -8.73 -40.05
C SER A 168 -23.03 -8.24 -41.32
N GLU A 169 -22.44 -7.05 -41.31
CA GLU A 169 -21.72 -6.42 -42.43
C GLU A 169 -20.19 -6.59 -42.33
N GLY A 170 -19.68 -7.05 -41.20
CA GLY A 170 -18.28 -7.50 -41.06
C GLY A 170 -17.26 -6.40 -40.76
N GLY A 171 -17.70 -5.17 -40.47
CA GLY A 171 -16.82 -4.06 -40.11
C GLY A 171 -17.37 -3.25 -38.94
N ILE A 172 -16.47 -2.55 -38.25
CA ILE A 172 -16.83 -1.71 -37.12
C ILE A 172 -16.36 -0.27 -37.31
N PHE A 173 -17.22 0.68 -36.95
CA PHE A 173 -16.89 2.07 -36.76
C PHE A 173 -17.27 2.48 -35.33
N LEU A 174 -16.27 2.83 -34.52
CA LEU A 174 -16.46 3.33 -33.17
C LEU A 174 -16.44 4.85 -33.17
N SER A 175 -17.41 5.44 -32.46
CA SER A 175 -17.50 6.88 -32.25
C SER A 175 -17.70 7.22 -30.77
N GLY A 176 -17.36 8.44 -30.37
CA GLY A 176 -17.47 8.88 -28.99
C GLY A 176 -16.53 8.13 -28.04
N LEU A 177 -15.41 7.60 -28.55
CA LEU A 177 -14.35 7.07 -27.70
C LEU A 177 -13.83 8.19 -26.77
N PRO A 178 -13.57 7.91 -25.49
CA PRO A 178 -13.15 8.92 -24.53
C PRO A 178 -11.69 9.32 -24.80
N ALA A 179 -11.44 10.21 -25.75
CA ALA A 179 -10.09 10.71 -26.01
C ALA A 179 -9.62 11.60 -24.87
N GLU A 180 -8.42 11.35 -24.36
CA GLU A 180 -7.84 12.08 -23.23
C GLU A 180 -6.38 12.43 -23.53
N ALA A 181 -5.99 13.67 -23.25
CA ALA A 181 -4.63 14.13 -23.50
C ALA A 181 -3.62 13.31 -22.68
N GLY A 182 -2.51 12.93 -23.31
CA GLY A 182 -1.49 12.08 -22.69
C GLY A 182 -1.77 10.58 -22.77
N TYR A 183 -2.87 10.17 -23.42
CA TYR A 183 -3.21 8.77 -23.65
C TYR A 183 -3.54 8.49 -25.11
N LYS A 184 -3.13 7.31 -25.57
CA LYS A 184 -3.65 6.67 -26.78
C LYS A 184 -4.65 5.59 -26.36
N ILE A 185 -5.69 5.37 -27.15
CA ILE A 185 -6.67 4.31 -26.96
C ILE A 185 -6.25 3.10 -27.80
N ASN A 186 -6.06 1.94 -27.17
CA ASN A 186 -6.03 0.67 -27.91
C ASN A 186 -7.45 0.11 -27.98
N VAL A 187 -7.85 -0.37 -29.16
CA VAL A 187 -9.15 -1.01 -29.37
C VAL A 187 -8.92 -2.49 -29.61
N TYR A 188 -9.61 -3.32 -28.83
CA TYR A 188 -9.57 -4.77 -28.93
C TYR A 188 -10.94 -5.33 -29.25
N LEU A 189 -10.99 -6.47 -29.92
CA LEU A 189 -12.21 -7.19 -30.29
C LEU A 189 -12.09 -8.67 -29.90
N SER A 190 -13.15 -9.24 -29.34
CA SER A 190 -13.23 -10.69 -29.11
C SER A 190 -13.11 -11.48 -30.41
N LEU A 191 -12.78 -12.75 -30.31
CA LEU A 191 -13.03 -13.67 -31.42
C LEU A 191 -14.53 -13.82 -31.69
N HIS A 192 -14.84 -14.35 -32.89
CA HIS A 192 -16.18 -14.63 -33.35
C HIS A 192 -16.90 -15.58 -32.38
N ASN A 193 -18.07 -15.15 -31.88
CA ASN A 193 -18.89 -15.84 -30.87
C ASN A 193 -18.20 -16.01 -29.51
N GLY A 194 -17.34 -15.05 -29.14
CA GLY A 194 -16.72 -14.93 -27.82
C GLY A 194 -15.27 -15.40 -27.75
N GLY A 195 -14.71 -15.40 -26.54
CA GLY A 195 -13.30 -15.74 -26.29
C GLY A 195 -12.45 -14.52 -25.92
N GLU A 196 -11.13 -14.67 -26.03
CA GLU A 196 -10.17 -13.60 -25.75
C GLU A 196 -10.28 -12.46 -26.76
N ALA A 197 -9.92 -11.25 -26.33
CA ALA A 197 -9.93 -10.05 -27.15
C ALA A 197 -8.52 -9.72 -27.67
N TYR A 198 -8.46 -9.34 -28.94
CA TYR A 198 -7.24 -9.10 -29.70
C TYR A 198 -7.22 -7.69 -30.30
N LEU A 199 -6.03 -7.11 -30.41
CA LEU A 199 -5.84 -5.72 -30.81
C LEU A 199 -6.27 -5.50 -32.26
N LEU A 200 -7.21 -4.59 -32.48
CA LEU A 200 -7.58 -4.08 -33.80
C LEU A 200 -6.66 -2.96 -34.27
N GLY A 201 -6.23 -2.13 -33.32
CA GLY A 201 -5.40 -0.97 -33.60
C GLY A 201 -5.51 0.06 -32.48
N SER A 202 -5.07 1.28 -32.77
CA SER A 202 -5.09 2.37 -31.80
C SER A 202 -5.54 3.68 -32.42
N THR A 203 -6.05 4.59 -31.58
CA THR A 203 -6.43 5.96 -31.95
C THR A 203 -6.13 6.92 -30.80
N GLU A 204 -5.94 8.20 -31.11
CA GLU A 204 -5.88 9.28 -30.12
C GLU A 204 -7.14 10.17 -30.19
N SER A 205 -8.07 9.83 -31.08
CA SER A 205 -9.30 10.59 -31.32
C SER A 205 -10.52 9.85 -30.77
N GLY A 206 -11.67 10.52 -30.79
CA GLY A 206 -12.96 9.92 -30.45
C GLY A 206 -13.48 8.92 -31.48
N LEU A 207 -12.72 8.60 -32.54
CA LEU A 207 -13.13 7.77 -33.67
C LEU A 207 -12.12 6.64 -33.93
N PHE A 208 -12.61 5.49 -34.36
CA PHE A 208 -11.82 4.35 -34.81
C PHE A 208 -12.61 3.49 -35.80
N SER A 209 -11.96 2.91 -36.80
CA SER A 209 -12.62 1.99 -37.72
C SER A 209 -11.75 0.77 -38.00
N PHE A 210 -12.39 -0.39 -38.16
CA PHE A 210 -11.71 -1.61 -38.58
C PHE A 210 -12.60 -2.38 -39.56
N THR A 211 -12.03 -2.75 -40.70
CA THR A 211 -12.70 -3.49 -41.78
C THR A 211 -11.88 -4.71 -42.22
N GLY A 212 -10.84 -5.08 -41.45
CA GLY A 212 -9.95 -6.21 -41.75
C GLY A 212 -10.54 -7.55 -41.35
N LYS A 213 -9.71 -8.61 -41.44
CA LYS A 213 -10.12 -10.01 -41.23
C LYS A 213 -9.91 -10.47 -39.79
N ASN A 214 -10.65 -11.49 -39.37
CA ASN A 214 -10.42 -12.16 -38.08
C ASN A 214 -8.99 -12.72 -37.96
N ASP A 215 -8.34 -13.13 -39.05
CA ASP A 215 -6.98 -13.68 -39.03
C ASP A 215 -5.90 -12.62 -38.72
N GLU A 216 -6.23 -11.32 -38.77
CA GLU A 216 -5.34 -10.24 -38.36
C GLU A 216 -5.27 -10.08 -36.83
N LEU A 217 -6.20 -10.72 -36.10
CA LEU A 217 -6.36 -10.63 -34.65
C LEU A 217 -5.37 -11.54 -33.91
N VAL A 218 -4.13 -11.07 -33.75
CA VAL A 218 -3.03 -11.90 -33.21
C VAL A 218 -2.49 -11.45 -31.85
N GLN A 219 -2.67 -10.18 -31.46
CA GLN A 219 -2.15 -9.65 -30.20
C GLN A 219 -3.24 -9.62 -29.12
N PRO A 220 -3.21 -10.50 -28.10
CA PRO A 220 -4.22 -10.49 -27.05
C PRO A 220 -4.06 -9.28 -26.11
N CYS A 221 -5.17 -8.84 -25.51
CA CYS A 221 -5.16 -7.82 -24.46
C CYS A 221 -4.53 -8.38 -23.19
N ARG A 222 -3.29 -7.97 -22.90
CA ARG A 222 -2.52 -8.45 -21.74
C ARG A 222 -3.06 -7.94 -20.41
N THR A 223 -3.76 -6.81 -20.43
CA THR A 223 -4.36 -6.20 -19.24
C THR A 223 -5.81 -6.61 -19.02
N ALA A 224 -6.31 -7.59 -19.78
CA ALA A 224 -7.64 -8.12 -19.60
C ALA A 224 -7.90 -8.52 -18.14
N PHE A 225 -9.01 -8.00 -17.59
CA PHE A 225 -9.44 -8.24 -16.20
C PHE A 225 -8.51 -7.75 -15.10
N MET A 226 -7.57 -6.86 -15.44
CA MET A 226 -6.76 -6.16 -14.45
C MET A 226 -7.45 -4.86 -14.03
N SER A 227 -6.94 -4.23 -12.96
CA SER A 227 -7.37 -2.92 -12.46
C SER A 227 -6.16 -2.06 -12.09
N PRO A 228 -6.34 -0.72 -12.02
CA PRO A 228 -5.41 0.17 -11.32
C PRO A 228 -5.33 -0.19 -9.82
N ALA A 229 -4.36 0.38 -9.12
CA ALA A 229 -4.23 0.15 -7.69
C ALA A 229 -5.50 0.61 -6.93
N PRO A 230 -6.06 -0.19 -6.01
CA PRO A 230 -7.14 0.27 -5.16
C PRO A 230 -6.63 1.35 -4.19
N ALA A 231 -7.47 2.36 -3.91
CA ALA A 231 -7.20 3.29 -2.82
C ALA A 231 -7.34 2.53 -1.48
N GLY A 232 -6.21 2.17 -0.88
CA GLY A 232 -6.17 1.29 0.28
C GLY A 232 -5.26 1.80 1.40
N ARG A 233 -4.91 0.87 2.28
CA ARG A 233 -4.12 1.09 3.49
C ARG A 233 -3.00 0.06 3.62
N CYS A 234 -2.13 0.27 4.60
CA CYS A 234 -1.03 -0.64 4.93
C CYS A 234 -0.15 -0.96 3.71
N LEU A 235 0.15 0.06 2.90
CA LEU A 235 0.93 -0.08 1.67
C LEU A 235 2.33 -0.59 2.00
N THR A 236 2.81 -1.59 1.27
CA THR A 236 4.17 -2.11 1.43
C THR A 236 4.65 -2.80 0.16
N VAL A 237 5.94 -3.13 0.09
CA VAL A 237 6.52 -3.91 -1.00
C VAL A 237 6.98 -5.25 -0.47
N TRP A 238 6.64 -6.31 -1.18
CA TRP A 238 7.16 -7.65 -0.92
C TRP A 238 7.51 -8.33 -2.24
N ARG A 239 8.79 -8.70 -2.40
CA ARG A 239 9.30 -9.46 -3.55
C ARG A 239 8.86 -8.88 -4.91
N ASN A 240 9.13 -7.58 -5.10
CA ASN A 240 8.80 -6.80 -6.30
C ASN A 240 7.31 -6.69 -6.64
N ARG A 241 6.44 -6.93 -5.66
CA ARG A 241 5.01 -6.60 -5.72
C ARG A 241 4.70 -5.53 -4.69
N VAL A 242 3.82 -4.61 -5.04
CA VAL A 242 3.17 -3.74 -4.06
C VAL A 242 2.02 -4.52 -3.44
N LEU A 243 1.90 -4.45 -2.14
CA LEU A 243 0.76 -4.97 -1.39
C LEU A 243 -0.11 -3.80 -0.91
N VAL A 244 -1.42 -3.94 -1.10
CA VAL A 244 -2.41 -2.96 -0.69
C VAL A 244 -3.53 -3.67 0.06
N ALA A 245 -3.78 -3.28 1.30
CA ALA A 245 -4.96 -3.75 2.02
C ALA A 245 -6.14 -2.83 1.69
N HIS A 246 -7.26 -3.40 1.26
CA HIS A 246 -8.51 -2.68 1.10
C HIS A 246 -9.60 -3.46 1.85
N ASP A 247 -10.19 -2.81 2.85
CA ASP A 247 -11.04 -3.44 3.86
C ASP A 247 -10.42 -4.71 4.49
N ASN A 248 -10.95 -5.89 4.19
CA ASN A 248 -10.51 -7.21 4.64
C ASN A 248 -9.79 -8.02 3.55
N VAL A 249 -9.39 -7.39 2.44
CA VAL A 249 -8.68 -8.02 1.32
C VAL A 249 -7.28 -7.45 1.20
N LEU A 250 -6.29 -8.33 1.08
CA LEU A 250 -4.92 -7.98 0.72
C LEU A 250 -4.72 -8.23 -0.78
N TYR A 251 -4.57 -7.17 -1.55
CA TYR A 251 -4.24 -7.23 -2.98
C TYR A 251 -2.73 -7.14 -3.19
N ALA A 252 -2.24 -7.81 -4.24
CA ALA A 252 -0.88 -7.68 -4.71
C ALA A 252 -0.86 -7.20 -6.16
N SER A 253 0.05 -6.28 -6.49
CA SER A 253 0.31 -5.91 -7.87
C SER A 253 0.96 -7.08 -8.61
N LEU A 254 0.96 -7.05 -9.93
CA LEU A 254 1.76 -7.98 -10.73
C LEU A 254 3.25 -7.90 -10.36
N PRO A 255 4.02 -8.99 -10.52
CA PRO A 255 5.46 -8.97 -10.27
C PRO A 255 6.16 -7.97 -11.19
N ASN A 256 6.98 -7.09 -10.63
CA ASN A 256 7.71 -6.04 -11.35
C ASN A 256 6.81 -5.02 -12.09
N ASN A 257 5.51 -5.02 -11.83
CA ASN A 257 4.58 -4.01 -12.33
C ASN A 257 3.69 -3.53 -11.18
N VAL A 258 4.17 -2.47 -10.53
CA VAL A 258 3.61 -1.87 -9.31
C VAL A 258 2.31 -1.08 -9.53
N GLU A 259 1.86 -0.96 -10.78
CA GLU A 259 0.74 -0.10 -11.18
C GLU A 259 -0.50 -0.89 -11.61
N VAL A 260 -0.41 -2.22 -11.69
CA VAL A 260 -1.47 -3.07 -12.25
C VAL A 260 -1.73 -4.27 -11.33
N PHE A 261 -3.00 -4.53 -11.07
CA PHE A 261 -3.48 -5.54 -10.14
C PHE A 261 -4.41 -6.52 -10.85
N ASP A 262 -4.22 -7.82 -10.63
CA ASP A 262 -5.19 -8.85 -11.02
C ASP A 262 -6.05 -9.19 -9.81
N GLU A 263 -7.13 -8.44 -9.60
CA GLU A 263 -8.05 -8.60 -8.46
C GLU A 263 -8.72 -9.97 -8.41
N ARG A 264 -8.66 -10.76 -9.49
CA ARG A 264 -9.26 -12.10 -9.56
C ARG A 264 -8.32 -13.19 -9.07
N ARG A 265 -7.01 -12.93 -9.02
CA ARG A 265 -5.98 -13.94 -8.73
C ARG A 265 -5.02 -13.50 -7.62
N ASP A 266 -4.55 -12.27 -7.69
CA ASP A 266 -3.52 -11.73 -6.80
C ASP A 266 -4.16 -11.09 -5.55
N PHE A 267 -4.98 -11.85 -4.82
CA PHE A 267 -5.57 -11.41 -3.55
C PHE A 267 -5.55 -12.48 -2.46
N LYS A 268 -5.62 -12.03 -1.19
CA LYS A 268 -5.88 -12.86 0.00
C LYS A 268 -7.04 -12.27 0.79
N GLN A 269 -8.11 -13.03 0.92
CA GLN A 269 -9.30 -12.64 1.68
C GLN A 269 -9.13 -12.99 3.16
N PHE A 270 -9.45 -12.04 4.03
CA PHE A 270 -9.56 -12.23 5.48
C PHE A 270 -11.02 -12.09 5.91
N ILE A 271 -11.34 -12.59 7.11
CA ILE A 271 -12.67 -12.44 7.70
C ILE A 271 -12.88 -10.98 8.12
N ASP A 272 -11.93 -10.46 8.89
CA ASP A 272 -12.00 -9.15 9.52
C ASP A 272 -11.15 -8.09 8.79
N PRO A 273 -11.49 -6.79 8.91
CA PRO A 273 -10.73 -5.71 8.30
C PRO A 273 -9.25 -5.73 8.70
N ILE A 274 -8.37 -5.57 7.70
CA ILE A 274 -6.92 -5.56 7.86
C ILE A 274 -6.47 -4.22 8.46
N THR A 275 -5.60 -4.30 9.47
CA THR A 275 -5.05 -3.15 10.20
C THR A 275 -3.53 -3.05 10.12
N LEU A 276 -2.86 -4.11 9.65
CA LEU A 276 -1.41 -4.20 9.54
C LEU A 276 -1.02 -5.15 8.40
N VAL A 277 -0.03 -4.76 7.61
CA VAL A 277 0.66 -5.62 6.64
C VAL A 277 2.16 -5.33 6.76
N VAL A 278 2.94 -6.28 7.28
CA VAL A 278 4.40 -6.13 7.41
C VAL A 278 5.09 -7.38 6.88
N PRO A 279 5.79 -7.29 5.74
CA PRO A 279 6.54 -8.40 5.19
C PRO A 279 7.81 -8.69 5.99
N VAL A 280 8.19 -9.96 6.02
CA VAL A 280 9.50 -10.47 6.47
C VAL A 280 10.07 -11.39 5.38
N ASP A 281 11.20 -12.05 5.63
CA ASP A 281 11.96 -12.73 4.57
C ASP A 281 11.19 -13.92 3.97
N ASP A 282 10.48 -14.66 4.83
CA ASP A 282 9.78 -15.91 4.51
C ASP A 282 8.25 -15.84 4.67
N GLY A 283 7.70 -14.63 4.68
CA GLY A 283 6.25 -14.44 4.73
C GLY A 283 5.82 -13.01 5.02
N ILE A 284 4.55 -12.87 5.38
CA ILE A 284 3.91 -11.58 5.64
C ILE A 284 3.08 -11.69 6.92
N TYR A 285 3.33 -10.79 7.87
CA TYR A 285 2.43 -10.60 8.99
C TYR A 285 1.24 -9.74 8.55
N VAL A 286 0.03 -10.25 8.80
CA VAL A 286 -1.21 -9.53 8.51
C VAL A 286 -2.03 -9.46 9.80
N GLY A 287 -2.23 -8.25 10.30
CA GLY A 287 -3.07 -7.98 11.46
C GLY A 287 -4.46 -7.56 11.03
N THR A 288 -5.46 -7.94 11.81
CA THR A 288 -6.86 -7.57 11.62
C THR A 288 -7.42 -6.92 12.88
N THR A 289 -8.69 -6.52 12.85
CA THR A 289 -9.41 -6.05 14.04
C THR A 289 -9.66 -7.16 15.07
N LYS A 290 -9.29 -8.43 14.79
CA LYS A 290 -9.53 -9.58 15.68
C LYS A 290 -8.32 -10.47 15.94
N ASP A 291 -7.36 -10.54 15.04
CA ASP A 291 -6.21 -11.44 15.16
C ASP A 291 -4.95 -10.92 14.48
N LEU A 292 -3.83 -11.60 14.74
CA LEU A 292 -2.62 -11.48 13.94
C LEU A 292 -2.34 -12.84 13.29
N ALA A 293 -2.17 -12.82 11.98
CA ALA A 293 -1.79 -13.96 11.17
C ALA A 293 -0.40 -13.79 10.56
N PHE A 294 0.23 -14.92 10.27
CA PHE A 294 1.42 -15.02 9.46
C PHE A 294 1.09 -15.83 8.20
N LEU A 295 1.27 -15.19 7.05
CA LEU A 295 1.20 -15.81 5.74
C LEU A 295 2.61 -16.31 5.39
N SER A 296 2.88 -17.61 5.56
CA SER A 296 4.20 -18.19 5.31
C SER A 296 4.38 -18.56 3.84
N GLY A 297 5.54 -18.25 3.27
CA GLY A 297 5.91 -18.70 1.94
C GLY A 297 6.76 -17.69 1.17
N SER A 298 7.13 -18.08 -0.05
CA SER A 298 8.05 -17.34 -0.91
C SER A 298 7.38 -16.80 -2.18
N GLN A 299 6.17 -17.27 -2.49
CA GLN A 299 5.36 -16.82 -3.63
C GLN A 299 3.97 -16.47 -3.13
N PHE A 300 3.44 -15.32 -3.56
CA PHE A 300 2.17 -14.77 -3.07
C PHE A 300 1.01 -15.77 -3.18
N ASP A 301 0.91 -16.45 -4.32
CA ASP A 301 -0.19 -17.40 -4.58
C ASP A 301 -0.13 -18.62 -3.65
N SER A 302 1.06 -19.02 -3.24
CA SER A 302 1.31 -20.20 -2.38
C SER A 302 1.36 -19.92 -0.89
N LEU A 303 1.10 -18.68 -0.46
CA LEU A 303 1.17 -18.30 0.95
C LEU A 303 0.21 -19.13 1.81
N VAL A 304 0.73 -19.69 2.90
CA VAL A 304 -0.02 -20.51 3.86
C VAL A 304 -0.38 -19.67 5.07
N TYR A 305 -1.69 -19.55 5.34
CA TYR A 305 -2.20 -18.82 6.50
C TYR A 305 -1.94 -19.60 7.80
N ARG A 306 -1.43 -18.89 8.81
CA ARG A 306 -1.37 -19.36 10.19
C ARG A 306 -1.70 -18.24 11.16
N LYS A 307 -2.74 -18.41 11.99
CA LYS A 307 -2.99 -17.49 13.10
C LYS A 307 -1.89 -17.62 14.14
N VAL A 308 -1.29 -16.50 14.55
CA VAL A 308 -0.19 -16.45 15.53
C VAL A 308 -0.59 -15.77 16.84
N LEU A 309 -1.65 -14.96 16.83
CA LEU A 309 -2.24 -14.35 18.02
C LEU A 309 -3.75 -14.23 17.86
N ASP A 310 -4.48 -14.48 18.95
CA ASP A 310 -5.89 -14.10 19.09
C ASP A 310 -5.96 -12.74 19.79
N GLY A 311 -6.53 -11.73 19.14
CA GLY A 311 -6.63 -10.37 19.67
C GLY A 311 -6.39 -9.27 18.61
N PRO A 312 -7.01 -8.09 18.78
CA PRO A 312 -6.97 -7.02 17.80
C PRO A 312 -5.55 -6.47 17.60
N VAL A 313 -5.20 -6.16 16.35
CA VAL A 313 -3.98 -5.43 16.01
C VAL A 313 -4.30 -3.96 15.79
N VAL A 314 -3.59 -3.09 16.50
CA VAL A 314 -3.80 -1.63 16.45
C VAL A 314 -3.43 -1.09 15.08
N LEU A 315 -4.33 -0.32 14.48
CA LEU A 315 -4.16 0.22 13.13
C LEU A 315 -2.92 1.09 13.04
N GLY A 316 -2.02 0.73 12.12
CA GLY A 316 -0.80 1.51 11.88
C GLY A 316 0.33 1.30 12.87
N SER A 317 0.20 0.32 13.76
CA SER A 317 1.23 0.02 14.75
C SER A 317 2.40 -0.79 14.18
N GLY A 318 2.23 -1.42 13.02
CA GLY A 318 3.22 -2.29 12.40
C GLY A 318 4.38 -1.53 11.78
N VAL A 319 5.60 -1.89 12.19
CA VAL A 319 6.83 -1.33 11.62
C VAL A 319 7.81 -2.45 11.31
N PRO A 320 8.38 -2.53 10.09
CA PRO A 320 9.46 -3.44 9.78
C PRO A 320 10.74 -3.01 10.51
N VAL A 321 11.46 -3.98 11.08
CA VAL A 321 12.72 -3.75 11.79
C VAL A 321 13.72 -4.84 11.45
N ARG A 322 14.99 -4.58 11.75
CA ARG A 322 16.01 -5.62 11.74
C ARG A 322 15.90 -6.46 13.01
N GLY A 323 15.84 -7.77 12.88
CA GLY A 323 15.73 -8.71 13.99
C GLY A 323 16.86 -8.57 15.00
N GLU A 324 18.06 -8.20 14.55
CA GLU A 324 19.23 -7.98 15.42
C GLU A 324 19.04 -6.83 16.42
N LEU A 325 18.11 -5.90 16.13
CA LEU A 325 17.79 -4.77 17.00
C LEU A 325 16.69 -5.10 18.01
N VAL A 326 16.12 -6.31 17.95
CA VAL A 326 15.06 -6.77 18.85
C VAL A 326 15.60 -7.89 19.72
N LYS A 327 15.61 -7.66 21.03
CA LYS A 327 16.02 -8.66 22.01
C LYS A 327 15.05 -9.83 22.03
N GLN A 328 15.58 -11.05 22.01
CA GLN A 328 14.84 -12.31 22.09
C GLN A 328 15.48 -13.21 23.15
N GLY A 329 14.92 -13.22 24.37
CA GLY A 329 15.53 -13.89 25.52
C GLY A 329 16.91 -13.29 25.84
N ASP A 330 17.94 -14.14 25.93
CA ASP A 330 19.33 -13.73 26.10
C ASP A 330 20.03 -13.36 24.78
N GLY A 331 19.37 -13.58 23.64
CA GLY A 331 19.88 -13.28 22.30
C GLY A 331 19.12 -12.16 21.59
N ALA A 332 19.31 -12.08 20.27
CA ALA A 332 18.56 -11.21 19.37
C ALA A 332 17.96 -12.04 18.23
N GLY A 333 16.92 -11.52 17.59
CA GLY A 333 16.41 -12.11 16.36
C GLY A 333 17.45 -12.03 15.22
N GLN A 334 17.18 -12.71 14.11
CA GLN A 334 17.98 -12.60 12.89
C GLN A 334 17.11 -12.28 11.68
N GLY A 335 17.65 -11.50 10.75
CA GLY A 335 16.98 -11.17 9.49
C GLY A 335 15.88 -10.12 9.67
N SER A 336 14.86 -10.17 8.82
CA SER A 336 13.72 -9.26 8.93
C SER A 336 12.80 -9.62 10.10
N ALA A 337 12.31 -8.60 10.79
CA ALA A 337 11.33 -8.72 11.87
C ALA A 337 10.30 -7.57 11.77
N MET A 338 9.27 -7.65 12.59
CA MET A 338 8.27 -6.60 12.74
C MET A 338 8.03 -6.31 14.21
N ILE A 339 7.63 -5.08 14.53
CA ILE A 339 7.06 -4.72 15.84
C ILE A 339 5.68 -4.14 15.60
N CYS A 340 4.72 -4.52 16.44
CA CYS A 340 3.37 -3.97 16.44
C CYS A 340 2.78 -3.88 17.84
N ILE A 341 1.61 -3.25 17.95
CA ILE A 341 0.76 -3.33 19.13
C ILE A 341 -0.38 -4.30 18.80
N ALA A 342 -0.45 -5.41 19.53
CA ALA A 342 -1.48 -6.43 19.34
C ALA A 342 -1.99 -6.91 20.70
N ASP A 343 -3.31 -7.06 20.84
CA ASP A 343 -3.98 -7.34 22.12
C ASP A 343 -3.56 -6.38 23.26
N GLY A 344 -3.26 -5.14 22.89
CA GLY A 344 -2.80 -4.10 23.80
C GLY A 344 -1.36 -4.25 24.28
N ILE A 345 -0.56 -5.21 23.80
CA ILE A 345 0.85 -5.33 24.17
C ILE A 345 1.77 -5.01 22.98
N LEU A 346 3.02 -4.63 23.24
CA LEU A 346 4.05 -4.62 22.20
C LEU A 346 4.45 -6.06 21.89
N LEU A 347 4.43 -6.39 20.62
CA LEU A 347 4.74 -7.72 20.10
C LEU A 347 5.78 -7.58 18.99
N ALA A 348 6.76 -8.47 18.99
CA ALA A 348 7.68 -8.64 17.88
C ALA A 348 7.36 -9.92 17.11
N GLY A 349 7.35 -9.85 15.79
CA GLY A 349 7.25 -11.00 14.89
C GLY A 349 8.55 -11.22 14.13
N PHE A 350 8.94 -12.48 13.94
CA PHE A 350 10.18 -12.88 13.28
C PHE A 350 9.91 -13.80 12.09
N ASN A 351 10.94 -14.06 11.29
CA ASN A 351 10.92 -15.12 10.29
C ASN A 351 10.38 -16.45 10.86
N GLY A 352 9.70 -17.22 10.02
CA GLY A 352 8.99 -18.45 10.40
C GLY A 352 7.68 -18.19 11.16
N GLY A 353 7.31 -16.93 11.38
CA GLY A 353 6.08 -16.52 12.06
C GLY A 353 6.14 -16.66 13.59
N GLY A 354 7.34 -16.76 14.18
CA GLY A 354 7.51 -16.75 15.63
C GLY A 354 7.17 -15.38 16.22
N VAL A 355 6.54 -15.33 17.40
CA VAL A 355 6.16 -14.07 18.06
C VAL A 355 6.75 -13.97 19.47
N LEU A 356 7.10 -12.76 19.89
CA LEU A 356 7.58 -12.43 21.23
C LEU A 356 6.71 -11.33 21.84
N ARG A 357 6.09 -11.64 22.99
CA ARG A 357 5.20 -10.75 23.75
C ARG A 357 6.03 -9.84 24.66
N MET A 358 6.50 -8.71 24.13
CA MET A 358 7.58 -7.91 24.74
C MET A 358 7.18 -7.21 26.05
N THR A 359 5.92 -6.80 26.18
CA THR A 359 5.44 -6.03 27.33
C THR A 359 4.36 -6.72 28.16
N GLU A 360 4.17 -8.02 27.96
CA GLU A 360 3.14 -8.79 28.65
C GLU A 360 3.27 -8.68 30.18
N GLY A 361 2.12 -8.55 30.84
CA GLY A 361 2.03 -8.39 32.30
C GLY A 361 2.53 -7.06 32.84
N ARG A 362 2.97 -6.14 31.97
CA ARG A 362 3.69 -4.95 32.41
C ARG A 362 3.22 -3.64 31.79
N TYR A 363 3.21 -3.58 30.46
CA TYR A 363 2.73 -2.41 29.76
C TYR A 363 1.63 -2.79 28.78
N ARG A 364 0.50 -2.11 28.91
CA ARG A 364 -0.66 -2.24 28.03
C ARG A 364 -0.98 -0.90 27.35
N ALA A 365 -0.97 -0.89 26.04
CA ALA A 365 -1.46 0.20 25.21
C ALA A 365 -3.00 0.14 25.09
N THR A 366 -3.64 1.31 25.07
CA THR A 366 -5.10 1.46 24.92
C THR A 366 -5.49 2.12 23.61
N ALA A 367 -4.52 2.54 22.80
CA ALA A 367 -4.77 3.17 21.50
C ALA A 367 -5.37 2.16 20.51
N SER A 368 -6.38 2.57 19.75
CA SER A 368 -6.97 1.81 18.65
C SER A 368 -6.28 2.09 17.32
N GLU A 369 -5.65 3.26 17.21
CA GLU A 369 -4.89 3.70 16.04
C GLU A 369 -3.65 4.48 16.46
N VAL A 370 -2.55 4.25 15.74
CA VAL A 370 -1.30 4.99 15.93
C VAL A 370 -0.63 5.27 14.58
N HIS A 371 0.23 6.29 14.58
CA HIS A 371 1.32 6.42 13.62
C HIS A 371 2.60 5.89 14.26
N ALA A 372 3.09 4.73 13.79
CA ALA A 372 4.29 4.10 14.32
C ALA A 372 5.48 4.24 13.36
N HIS A 373 6.68 4.42 13.93
CA HIS A 373 7.94 4.33 13.21
C HIS A 373 9.03 3.75 14.10
N PHE A 374 10.10 3.29 13.48
CA PHE A 374 11.28 2.78 14.16
C PHE A 374 12.47 3.66 13.79
N ARG A 375 13.22 4.11 14.78
CA ARG A 375 14.36 5.01 14.58
C ARG A 375 15.54 4.60 15.44
N MET A 376 16.73 5.01 14.99
CA MET A 376 17.93 4.99 15.80
C MET A 376 18.15 6.40 16.37
N ARG A 377 18.32 6.49 17.69
CA ARG A 377 18.66 7.76 18.35
C ARG A 377 19.81 7.55 19.30
N ASP A 378 20.93 8.21 19.03
CA ASP A 378 22.17 8.07 19.81
C ASP A 378 22.60 6.61 20.01
N GLY A 379 22.48 5.80 18.95
CA GLY A 379 22.78 4.36 18.97
C GLY A 379 21.70 3.48 19.64
N THR A 380 20.61 4.05 20.15
CA THR A 380 19.52 3.31 20.78
C THR A 380 18.35 3.11 19.78
N PRO A 381 17.93 1.86 19.52
CA PRO A 381 16.72 1.59 18.73
C PRO A 381 15.46 1.97 19.50
N GLN A 382 14.54 2.67 18.83
CA GLN A 382 13.28 3.11 19.42
C GLN A 382 12.11 2.80 18.48
N TYR A 383 11.18 1.98 18.96
CA TYR A 383 9.82 1.93 18.44
C TYR A 383 9.02 3.09 19.04
N VAL A 384 8.47 3.95 18.18
CA VAL A 384 7.67 5.11 18.60
C VAL A 384 6.31 5.00 17.95
N ALA A 385 5.26 4.92 18.76
CA ALA A 385 3.87 4.94 18.33
C ALA A 385 3.16 6.15 18.92
N ILE A 386 2.62 7.01 18.06
CA ILE A 386 1.89 8.21 18.44
C ILE A 386 0.39 7.96 18.20
N PRO A 387 -0.45 7.93 19.24
CA PRO A 387 -1.90 7.84 19.09
C PRO A 387 -2.44 8.94 18.16
N GLN A 388 -3.39 8.59 17.29
CA GLN A 388 -4.02 9.52 16.36
C GLN A 388 -5.35 10.07 16.87
#